data_AF-A0AAD7A345-F1
#
_entry.id   AF-A0AAD7A345-F1
#
_cell.length_a   1.000
_cell.length_b   1.000
_cell.length_c   1.000
_cell.angle_alpha   90.00
_cell.angle_beta   90.00
_cell.angle_gamma   90.00
#
_symmetry.space_group_name_H-M   'P 1'
#
loop_
_entity.id
_entity.type
_entity.pdbx_description
1 polymer ?
#
loop_
_entity_poly.entity_id
_entity_poly.type
_entity_poly.pdbx_seq_one_letter_code
_entity_poly.pdbx_strand_id
1 'polypeptide(L)'
;MTSNAGQELDHKLAAWRNALREELHTNSHGGLGKRCPKLAESIVDTFPRLEVVRLYMNPLTSTSPQYVGPVPNSNAWTPQEPNIPALSDFCSSLFGWSGEHLLNKLNSNLWPGVTFRMFASCFVVYNTSLKAIVLPRTNAVVLKVINASNKSRAYMDSTELGLRRVRVSTKNFTSLARLHNLPVTPDAKNQTCVNPTSDSFDSYARFIPGNN
;
A
#
# COMPACT_ATOMS: atom_id res chain seq x y z
N MET A 1 -6.98 -32.21 -39.31
CA MET A 1 -8.38 -31.72 -39.29
C MET A 1 -8.47 -30.26 -38.77
N THR A 2 -7.61 -29.34 -39.24
CA THR A 2 -7.50 -27.95 -38.74
C THR A 2 -7.96 -26.88 -39.75
N SER A 3 -8.35 -27.27 -40.96
CA SER A 3 -8.65 -26.35 -42.08
C SER A 3 -9.92 -25.51 -41.89
N ASN A 4 -10.93 -26.02 -41.17
CA ASN A 4 -12.25 -25.39 -41.12
C ASN A 4 -12.33 -24.20 -40.15
N ALA A 5 -11.64 -24.27 -39.00
CA ALA A 5 -11.70 -23.23 -37.97
C ALA A 5 -11.00 -21.92 -38.38
N GLY A 6 -9.92 -22.00 -39.17
CA GLY A 6 -9.24 -20.81 -39.70
C GLY A 6 -10.10 -20.05 -40.71
N GLN A 7 -10.73 -20.79 -41.62
CA GLN A 7 -11.62 -20.21 -42.65
C GLN A 7 -12.87 -19.54 -42.04
N GLU A 8 -13.47 -20.16 -41.04
CA GLU A 8 -14.60 -19.60 -40.28
C GLU A 8 -14.23 -18.28 -39.59
N LEU A 9 -13.03 -18.20 -38.99
CA LEU A 9 -12.55 -16.99 -38.33
C LEU A 9 -12.29 -15.87 -39.34
N ASP A 10 -11.63 -16.18 -40.45
CA ASP A 10 -11.34 -15.19 -41.50
C ASP A 10 -12.63 -14.60 -42.10
N HIS A 11 -13.65 -15.44 -42.30
CA HIS A 11 -14.98 -15.00 -42.74
C HIS A 11 -15.63 -14.06 -41.73
N LYS A 12 -15.61 -14.40 -40.43
CA LYS A 12 -16.15 -13.55 -39.36
C LYS A 12 -15.41 -12.22 -39.26
N LEU A 13 -14.09 -12.22 -39.40
CA LEU A 13 -13.27 -11.02 -39.39
C LEU A 13 -13.55 -10.12 -40.60
N ALA A 14 -13.77 -10.70 -41.78
CA ALA A 14 -14.16 -9.96 -42.97
C ALA A 14 -15.53 -9.28 -42.79
N ALA A 15 -16.52 -10.02 -42.30
CA ALA A 15 -17.84 -9.47 -42.00
C ALA A 15 -17.77 -8.34 -40.96
N TRP A 16 -17.00 -8.55 -39.89
CA TRP A 16 -16.78 -7.54 -38.85
C TRP A 16 -16.08 -6.28 -39.39
N ARG A 17 -15.02 -6.43 -40.21
CA ARG A 17 -14.33 -5.29 -40.85
C ARG A 17 -15.29 -4.49 -41.72
N ASN A 18 -16.14 -5.15 -42.51
CA ASN A 18 -17.09 -4.47 -43.38
C ASN A 18 -18.12 -3.69 -42.58
N ALA A 19 -18.66 -4.27 -41.51
CA ALA A 19 -19.56 -3.56 -40.60
C ALA A 19 -18.88 -2.34 -39.95
N LEU A 20 -17.61 -2.49 -39.54
CA LEU A 20 -16.82 -1.39 -38.97
C LEU A 20 -16.57 -0.27 -39.98
N ARG A 21 -16.20 -0.61 -41.23
CA ARG A 21 -16.02 0.38 -42.31
C ARG A 21 -17.32 1.12 -42.60
N GLU A 22 -18.44 0.40 -42.69
CA GLU A 22 -19.76 0.97 -42.92
C GLU A 22 -20.17 1.94 -41.81
N GLU A 23 -19.98 1.56 -40.55
CA GLU A 23 -20.30 2.42 -39.41
C GLU A 23 -19.39 3.65 -39.36
N LEU A 24 -18.11 3.52 -39.71
CA LEU A 24 -17.21 4.68 -39.82
C LEU A 24 -17.59 5.63 -40.96
N HIS A 25 -18.11 5.13 -42.08
CA HIS A 25 -18.60 5.96 -43.18
C HIS A 25 -19.92 6.66 -42.84
N THR A 26 -20.88 5.92 -42.31
CA THR A 26 -22.28 6.36 -42.19
C THR A 26 -22.63 6.90 -40.81
N ASN A 27 -21.96 6.42 -39.75
CA ASN A 27 -22.33 6.60 -38.35
C ASN A 27 -23.83 6.33 -38.13
N SER A 28 -24.34 5.26 -38.74
CA SER A 28 -25.77 4.93 -38.77
C SER A 28 -26.34 4.65 -37.38
N HIS A 29 -25.53 4.12 -36.47
CA HIS A 29 -25.93 3.85 -35.10
C HIS A 29 -25.75 5.06 -34.18
N GLY A 30 -25.13 6.15 -34.67
CA GLY A 30 -24.91 7.38 -33.92
C GLY A 30 -23.93 7.25 -32.74
N GLY A 31 -23.16 6.16 -32.68
CA GLY A 31 -22.22 5.90 -31.58
C GLY A 31 -20.94 6.73 -31.65
N LEU A 32 -20.64 7.33 -32.80
CA LEU A 32 -19.47 8.18 -33.01
C LEU A 32 -19.86 9.66 -32.96
N GLY A 33 -18.98 10.51 -32.43
CA GLY A 33 -19.20 11.97 -32.43
C GLY A 33 -19.21 12.59 -33.83
N LYS A 34 -18.67 11.90 -34.84
CA LYS A 34 -18.72 12.27 -36.26
C LYS A 34 -18.45 11.06 -37.16
N ARG A 35 -18.81 11.18 -38.43
CA ARG A 35 -18.40 10.25 -39.50
C ARG A 35 -16.90 10.38 -39.78
N CYS A 36 -16.24 9.25 -40.05
CA CYS A 36 -14.80 9.12 -40.26
C CYS A 36 -14.47 8.33 -41.54
N PRO A 37 -14.89 8.79 -42.74
CA PRO A 37 -14.73 8.04 -43.99
C PRO A 37 -13.27 7.74 -44.35
N LYS A 38 -12.35 8.70 -44.15
CA LYS A 38 -10.91 8.50 -44.36
C LYS A 38 -10.33 7.39 -43.48
N LEU A 39 -10.87 7.20 -42.28
CA LEU A 39 -10.43 6.12 -41.38
C LEU A 39 -10.96 4.78 -41.86
N ALA A 40 -12.22 4.71 -42.32
CA ALA A 40 -12.79 3.51 -42.90
C ALA A 40 -11.96 2.97 -44.07
N GLU A 41 -11.54 3.86 -44.98
CA GLU A 41 -10.68 3.53 -46.13
C GLU A 41 -9.30 3.01 -45.72
N SER A 42 -8.77 3.45 -44.58
CA SER A 42 -7.47 3.02 -44.06
C SER A 42 -7.48 1.62 -43.42
N ILE A 43 -8.65 1.04 -43.15
CA ILE A 43 -8.78 -0.29 -42.58
C ILE A 43 -8.49 -1.32 -43.69
N VAL A 44 -7.33 -1.97 -43.60
CA VAL A 44 -6.89 -3.04 -44.51
C VAL A 44 -7.44 -4.41 -44.10
N ASP A 45 -7.42 -5.40 -45.00
CA ASP A 45 -7.94 -6.75 -44.71
C ASP A 45 -7.09 -7.55 -43.72
N THR A 46 -5.85 -7.12 -43.48
CA THR A 46 -4.97 -7.66 -42.42
C THR A 46 -5.27 -7.09 -41.03
N PHE A 47 -6.21 -6.14 -40.92
CA PHE A 47 -6.67 -5.60 -39.65
C PHE A 47 -7.82 -6.45 -39.07
N PRO A 48 -7.85 -6.72 -37.75
CA PRO A 48 -6.80 -6.47 -36.79
C PRO A 48 -5.69 -7.52 -36.91
N ARG A 49 -4.46 -7.15 -36.52
CA ARG A 49 -3.37 -8.13 -36.37
C ARG A 49 -3.72 -9.06 -35.21
N LEU A 50 -4.09 -10.30 -35.51
CA LEU A 50 -4.56 -11.27 -34.50
C LEU A 50 -3.49 -11.59 -33.44
N GLU A 51 -2.21 -11.51 -33.79
CA GLU A 51 -1.12 -11.63 -32.81
C GLU A 51 -1.20 -10.55 -31.74
N VAL A 52 -1.50 -9.30 -32.12
CA VAL A 52 -1.68 -8.20 -31.17
C VAL A 52 -2.90 -8.45 -30.30
N VAL A 53 -4.03 -8.85 -30.89
CA VAL A 53 -5.24 -9.20 -30.12
C VAL A 53 -4.95 -10.31 -29.11
N ARG A 54 -4.18 -11.33 -29.49
CA ARG A 54 -3.78 -12.42 -28.60
C ARG A 54 -2.93 -11.94 -27.43
N LEU A 55 -2.04 -10.98 -27.63
CA LEU A 55 -1.25 -10.38 -26.55
C LEU A 55 -2.14 -9.64 -25.53
N TYR A 56 -3.23 -9.02 -25.96
CA TYR A 56 -4.19 -8.40 -25.04
C TYR A 56 -5.11 -9.40 -24.36
N MET A 57 -5.53 -10.47 -25.06
CA MET A 57 -6.39 -11.51 -24.48
C MET A 57 -5.65 -12.43 -23.52
N ASN A 58 -4.39 -12.73 -23.81
CA ASN A 58 -3.53 -13.63 -23.03
C ASN A 58 -2.17 -12.95 -22.81
N PRO A 59 -2.10 -11.89 -22.00
CA PRO A 59 -0.85 -11.21 -21.73
C PRO A 59 0.12 -12.15 -21.03
N LEU A 60 1.39 -12.09 -21.39
CA LEU A 60 2.43 -12.76 -20.63
C LEU A 60 2.63 -12.03 -19.30
N THR A 61 2.15 -12.65 -18.23
CA THR A 61 2.26 -12.19 -16.85
C THR A 61 3.17 -13.10 -16.04
N SER A 62 3.57 -12.66 -14.84
CA SER A 62 4.31 -13.50 -13.87
C SER A 62 3.53 -14.73 -13.39
N THR A 63 2.25 -14.84 -13.72
CA THR A 63 1.38 -15.98 -13.42
C THR A 63 1.05 -16.83 -14.65
N SER A 64 1.61 -16.49 -15.81
CA SER A 64 1.36 -17.22 -17.05
C SER A 64 2.08 -18.58 -17.05
N PRO A 65 1.49 -19.64 -17.63
CA PRO A 65 2.12 -20.97 -17.69
C PRO A 65 3.48 -20.99 -18.37
N GLN A 66 3.73 -20.04 -19.28
CA GLN A 66 4.97 -19.91 -20.04
C GLN A 66 6.04 -19.08 -19.31
N TYR A 67 5.70 -18.47 -18.16
CA TYR A 67 6.65 -17.69 -17.38
C TYR A 67 7.57 -18.62 -16.58
N VAL A 68 8.88 -18.48 -16.77
CA VAL A 68 9.92 -19.33 -16.14
C VAL A 68 10.53 -18.68 -14.89
N GLY A 69 9.99 -17.55 -14.43
CA GLY A 69 10.47 -16.87 -13.23
C GLY A 69 9.72 -17.24 -11.95
N PRO A 70 10.20 -16.76 -10.79
CA PRO A 70 9.52 -16.99 -9.52
C PRO A 70 8.14 -16.31 -9.53
N VAL A 71 7.08 -17.09 -9.29
CA VAL A 71 5.75 -16.55 -9.04
C VAL A 71 5.78 -15.84 -7.68
N PRO A 72 5.32 -14.58 -7.58
CA PRO A 72 5.25 -13.90 -6.29
C PRO A 72 4.39 -14.70 -5.31
N ASN A 73 5.01 -15.21 -4.24
CA ASN A 73 4.28 -15.89 -3.18
C ASN A 73 3.61 -14.85 -2.27
N SER A 74 2.39 -14.43 -2.61
CA SER A 74 1.62 -13.49 -1.80
C SER A 74 1.32 -14.03 -0.40
N ASN A 75 1.32 -15.35 -0.20
CA ASN A 75 1.13 -15.94 1.13
C ASN A 75 2.32 -15.67 2.07
N ALA A 76 3.50 -15.34 1.53
CA ALA A 76 4.64 -14.90 2.31
C ALA A 76 4.53 -13.43 2.76
N TRP A 77 3.56 -12.66 2.25
CA TRP A 77 3.38 -11.26 2.60
C TRP A 77 2.61 -11.12 3.92
N THR A 78 3.28 -11.45 5.02
CA THR A 78 2.74 -11.21 6.35
C THR A 78 3.00 -9.76 6.77
N PRO A 79 2.08 -9.09 7.48
CA PRO A 79 2.37 -7.81 8.10
C PRO A 79 3.62 -7.90 8.99
N GLN A 80 4.68 -7.19 8.62
CA GLN A 80 5.92 -7.13 9.39
C GLN A 80 6.02 -5.82 10.16
N GLU A 81 6.65 -5.90 11.32
CA GLU A 81 7.02 -4.73 12.11
C GLU A 81 8.15 -3.95 11.41
N PRO A 82 8.02 -2.62 11.32
CA PRO A 82 9.10 -1.79 10.77
C PRO A 82 10.33 -1.85 11.69
N ASN A 83 11.51 -2.05 11.09
CA ASN A 83 12.77 -1.96 11.79
C ASN A 83 13.13 -0.48 12.03
N ILE A 84 12.75 0.05 13.20
CA ILE A 84 12.92 1.47 13.55
C ILE A 84 14.39 1.91 13.51
N PRO A 85 15.37 1.15 14.08
CA PRO A 85 16.79 1.47 13.91
C PRO A 85 17.22 1.58 12.44
N ALA A 86 16.90 0.58 11.61
CA ALA A 86 17.32 0.58 10.20
C ALA A 86 16.68 1.73 9.39
N LEU A 87 15.44 2.11 9.71
CA LEU A 87 14.80 3.29 9.11
C LEU A 87 15.46 4.59 9.56
N SER A 88 15.88 4.67 10.82
CA SER A 88 16.67 5.79 11.34
C SER A 88 17.97 5.95 10.56
N ASP A 89 18.71 4.86 10.38
CA ASP A 89 19.98 4.84 9.64
C ASP A 89 19.77 5.22 8.17
N PHE A 90 18.73 4.65 7.55
CA PHE A 90 18.37 4.96 6.17
C PHE A 90 18.03 6.44 5.99
N CYS A 91 17.24 7.03 6.89
CA CYS A 91 16.91 8.45 6.85
C CYS A 91 18.14 9.34 7.10
N SER A 92 19.04 8.93 8.00
CA SER A 92 20.31 9.62 8.22
C SER A 92 21.18 9.59 6.97
N SER A 93 21.33 8.44 6.32
CA SER A 93 22.16 8.30 5.11
C SER A 93 21.56 8.99 3.88
N LEU A 94 20.24 8.89 3.71
CA LEU A 94 19.57 9.37 2.50
C LEU A 94 19.26 10.86 2.56
N PHE A 95 18.87 11.36 3.74
CA PHE A 95 18.42 12.75 3.91
C PHE A 95 19.38 13.62 4.71
N GLY A 96 20.48 13.04 5.24
CA GLY A 96 21.44 13.76 6.08
C GLY A 96 20.87 14.20 7.43
N TRP A 97 19.74 13.62 7.86
CA TRP A 97 19.13 13.95 9.15
C TRP A 97 19.94 13.37 10.30
N SER A 98 20.06 14.10 11.40
CA SER A 98 20.80 13.63 12.57
C SER A 98 20.23 14.17 13.88
N GLY A 99 20.59 13.52 14.99
CA GLY A 99 20.22 13.94 16.35
C GLY A 99 18.72 14.16 16.53
N GLU A 100 18.37 15.27 17.18
CA GLU A 100 16.96 15.62 17.46
C GLU A 100 16.17 15.98 16.19
N HIS A 101 16.83 16.45 15.11
CA HIS A 101 16.12 16.73 13.86
C HIS A 101 15.54 15.45 13.25
N LEU A 102 16.34 14.39 13.21
CA LEU A 102 15.91 13.07 12.77
C LEU A 102 14.74 12.56 13.62
N LEU A 103 14.87 12.61 14.94
CA LEU A 103 13.84 12.11 15.86
C LEU A 103 12.53 12.87 15.72
N ASN A 104 12.58 14.19 15.56
CA ASN A 104 11.40 15.01 15.30
C ASN A 104 10.71 14.61 14.00
N LYS A 105 11.47 14.38 12.92
CA LYS A 105 10.93 13.94 11.62
C LYS A 105 10.33 12.55 11.70
N LEU A 106 10.99 11.61 12.36
CA LEU A 106 10.48 10.24 12.55
C LEU A 106 9.22 10.24 13.43
N ASN A 107 9.19 11.03 14.50
CA ASN A 107 8.03 11.12 15.37
C ASN A 107 6.83 11.79 14.66
N SER A 108 7.03 12.87 13.90
CA SER A 108 5.91 13.52 13.22
C SER A 108 5.34 12.72 12.05
N ASN A 109 6.19 11.98 11.32
CA ASN A 109 5.79 11.34 10.05
C ASN A 109 5.65 9.81 10.14
N LEU A 110 6.56 9.14 10.86
CA LEU A 110 6.62 7.67 10.86
C LEU A 110 5.82 7.08 12.03
N TRP A 111 5.92 7.67 13.22
CA TRP A 111 5.31 7.14 14.44
C TRP A 111 3.78 6.89 14.37
N PRO A 112 2.95 7.77 13.76
CA PRO A 112 1.52 7.48 13.58
C PRO A 112 1.28 6.20 12.77
N GLY A 113 2.06 5.98 11.71
CA GLY A 113 1.97 4.79 10.87
C GLY A 113 2.48 3.53 11.57
N VAL A 114 3.56 3.65 12.35
CA VAL A 114 4.07 2.56 13.19
C VAL A 114 3.02 2.16 14.21
N THR A 115 2.45 3.12 14.92
CA THR A 115 1.39 2.89 15.91
C THR A 115 0.16 2.22 15.29
N PHE A 116 -0.27 2.68 14.12
CA PHE A 116 -1.36 2.06 13.37
C PHE A 116 -1.07 0.59 13.05
N ARG A 117 0.13 0.29 12.54
CA ARG A 117 0.57 -1.08 12.26
C ARG A 117 0.64 -1.94 13.51
N MET A 118 1.04 -1.38 14.65
CA MET A 118 1.05 -2.10 15.92
C MET A 118 -0.36 -2.54 16.31
N PHE A 119 -1.35 -1.66 16.18
CA PHE A 119 -2.73 -2.05 16.44
C PHE A 119 -3.23 -3.07 15.42
N ALA A 120 -2.88 -2.92 14.13
CA ALA A 120 -3.41 -3.73 13.03
C ALA A 120 -2.71 -5.10 12.88
N SER A 121 -1.66 -5.33 13.68
CA SER A 121 -0.90 -6.56 13.64
C SER A 121 -1.72 -7.73 14.18
N CYS A 122 -1.68 -8.87 13.49
CA CYS A 122 -2.25 -10.12 13.99
C CYS A 122 -1.45 -10.73 15.16
N PHE A 123 -0.26 -10.23 15.44
CA PHE A 123 0.62 -10.67 16.54
C PHE A 123 0.53 -9.77 17.77
N VAL A 124 -0.42 -8.82 17.79
CA VAL A 124 -0.53 -7.86 18.88
C VAL A 124 -1.00 -8.52 20.16
N VAL A 125 -0.24 -8.35 21.24
CA VAL A 125 -0.66 -8.72 22.59
C VAL A 125 -0.84 -7.45 23.41
N TYR A 126 -2.06 -7.23 23.90
CA TYR A 126 -2.31 -6.15 24.84
C TYR A 126 -2.06 -6.63 26.27
N ASN A 127 -1.04 -6.06 26.90
CA ASN A 127 -0.76 -6.30 28.31
C ASN A 127 -1.57 -5.30 29.17
N THR A 128 -2.61 -5.79 29.83
CA THR A 128 -3.52 -4.96 30.66
C THR A 128 -2.81 -4.31 31.85
N SER A 129 -1.87 -5.01 32.49
CA SER A 129 -1.14 -4.50 33.67
C SER A 129 -0.23 -3.34 33.32
N LEU A 130 0.44 -3.41 32.16
CA LEU A 130 1.33 -2.36 31.66
C LEU A 130 0.60 -1.34 30.77
N LYS A 131 -0.68 -1.58 30.47
CA LYS A 131 -1.46 -0.85 29.45
C LYS A 131 -0.67 -0.70 28.15
N ALA A 132 0.03 -1.76 27.75
CA ALA A 132 1.01 -1.72 26.68
C ALA A 132 0.62 -2.66 25.55
N ILE A 133 0.79 -2.17 24.33
CA ILE A 133 0.75 -2.94 23.10
C ILE A 133 2.14 -3.54 22.92
N VAL A 134 2.23 -4.85 22.87
CA VAL A 134 3.51 -5.57 22.77
C VAL A 134 3.54 -6.35 21.47
N LEU A 135 4.61 -6.14 20.71
CA LEU A 135 4.95 -6.89 19.51
C LEU A 135 6.40 -7.41 19.62
N PRO A 136 6.79 -8.43 18.82
CA PRO A 136 8.14 -8.99 18.83
C PRO A 136 9.33 -8.02 18.82
N ARG A 137 9.25 -6.89 18.11
CA ARG A 137 10.36 -5.93 17.96
C ARG A 137 10.09 -4.56 18.56
N THR A 138 8.84 -4.27 18.94
CA THR A 138 8.48 -2.99 19.54
C THR A 138 7.30 -3.12 20.50
N ASN A 139 7.26 -2.24 21.49
CA ASN A 139 6.13 -2.06 22.38
C ASN A 139 5.81 -0.58 22.56
N ALA A 140 4.57 -0.30 22.94
CA ALA A 140 4.13 1.07 23.20
C ALA A 140 3.03 1.10 24.26
N VAL A 141 3.15 2.07 25.18
CA VAL A 141 2.18 2.25 26.26
C VAL A 141 1.02 3.11 25.75
N VAL A 142 -0.20 2.63 25.94
CA VAL A 142 -1.42 3.41 25.71
C VAL A 142 -1.64 4.33 26.90
N LEU A 143 -1.43 5.63 26.67
CA LEU A 143 -1.51 6.65 27.70
C LEU A 143 -2.97 7.06 27.96
N LYS A 144 -3.77 7.19 26.91
CA LYS A 144 -5.17 7.62 27.02
C LYS A 144 -6.00 7.13 25.86
N VAL A 145 -7.21 6.68 26.14
CA VAL A 145 -8.26 6.50 25.13
C VAL A 145 -9.31 7.57 25.38
N ILE A 146 -9.59 8.36 24.36
CA ILE A 146 -10.56 9.45 24.38
C ILE A 146 -11.69 9.04 23.44
N ASN A 147 -12.90 8.93 23.98
CA ASN A 147 -14.09 8.78 23.16
C ASN A 147 -14.28 10.06 22.36
N ALA A 148 -14.36 9.97 21.04
CA ALA A 148 -14.70 11.13 20.25
C ALA A 148 -16.13 11.54 20.64
N SER A 149 -16.29 12.72 21.24
CA SER A 149 -17.63 13.30 21.35
C SER A 149 -18.09 13.70 19.95
N ASN A 150 -19.39 13.60 19.69
CA ASN A 150 -20.07 13.85 18.40
C ASN A 150 -19.77 15.21 17.71
N LYS A 151 -18.90 16.06 18.27
CA LYS A 151 -18.50 17.36 17.71
C LYS A 151 -17.14 17.38 17.00
N SER A 152 -16.40 16.28 16.94
CA SER A 152 -15.08 16.27 16.29
C SER A 152 -15.19 16.04 14.77
N ARG A 153 -15.33 17.15 14.03
CA ARG A 153 -14.95 17.34 12.62
C ARG A 153 -15.49 16.27 11.65
N ALA A 154 -16.65 16.56 11.05
CA ALA A 154 -17.18 15.86 9.89
C ALA A 154 -16.12 15.82 8.77
N TYR A 155 -15.40 14.70 8.69
CA TYR A 155 -14.57 14.39 7.54
C TYR A 155 -14.75 12.91 7.23
N MET A 156 -15.46 12.69 6.12
CA MET A 156 -15.94 11.44 5.55
C MET A 156 -17.17 10.85 6.27
N ASP A 157 -18.27 10.90 5.51
CA ASP A 157 -19.51 10.15 5.63
C ASP A 157 -19.22 8.64 5.78
N SER A 158 -18.91 8.23 7.02
CA SER A 158 -18.76 6.84 7.44
C SER A 158 -19.40 6.73 8.82
N THR A 159 -20.71 6.94 8.82
CA THR A 159 -21.59 7.16 9.97
C THR A 159 -21.69 5.97 10.94
N GLU A 160 -20.97 4.86 10.69
CA GLU A 160 -21.11 3.62 11.46
C GLU A 160 -19.84 3.17 12.20
N LEU A 161 -18.68 3.77 11.94
CA LEU A 161 -17.44 3.38 12.63
C LEU A 161 -17.20 4.29 13.83
N GLY A 162 -17.42 3.77 15.04
CA GLY A 162 -17.15 4.47 16.29
C GLY A 162 -15.68 4.87 16.43
N LEU A 163 -15.33 6.08 16.02
CA LEU A 163 -13.96 6.59 16.07
C LEU A 163 -13.53 6.85 17.52
N ARG A 164 -12.38 6.29 17.90
CA ARG A 164 -11.71 6.58 19.17
C ARG A 164 -10.39 7.26 18.93
N ARG A 165 -10.09 8.28 19.72
CA ARG A 165 -8.78 8.93 19.73
C ARG A 165 -7.92 8.25 20.78
N VAL A 166 -6.76 7.75 20.38
CA VAL A 166 -5.83 7.09 21.30
C VAL A 166 -4.53 7.89 21.36
N ARG A 167 -4.03 8.10 22.58
CA ARG A 167 -2.69 8.64 22.85
C ARG A 167 -1.77 7.50 23.21
N VAL A 168 -0.67 7.37 22.49
CA VAL A 168 0.31 6.29 22.64
C VAL A 168 1.69 6.91 22.90
N SER A 169 2.45 6.32 23.81
CA SER A 169 3.78 6.79 24.18
C SER A 169 4.80 6.56 23.06
N THR A 170 5.58 7.60 22.76
CA THR A 170 6.70 7.58 21.79
C THR A 170 8.02 7.10 22.40
N LYS A 171 8.10 6.87 23.71
CA LYS A 171 9.38 6.69 24.43
C LYS A 171 10.20 5.51 23.91
N ASN A 172 9.55 4.37 23.71
CA ASN A 172 10.23 3.19 23.19
C ASN A 172 10.66 3.42 21.72
N PHE A 173 9.79 4.04 20.92
CA PHE A 173 10.09 4.39 19.53
C PHE A 173 11.31 5.31 19.40
N THR A 174 11.38 6.38 20.20
CA THR A 174 12.53 7.30 20.18
C THR A 174 13.79 6.64 20.71
N SER A 175 13.68 5.74 21.70
CA SER A 175 14.81 4.95 22.19
C SER A 175 15.35 4.02 21.11
N LEU A 176 14.47 3.31 20.39
CA LEU A 176 14.83 2.44 19.28
C LEU A 176 15.49 3.23 18.12
N ALA A 177 14.97 4.42 17.80
CA ALA A 177 15.57 5.28 16.77
C ALA A 177 16.95 5.83 17.16
N ARG A 178 17.28 5.87 18.47
CA ARG A 178 18.57 6.32 18.99
C ARG A 178 19.63 5.22 19.08
N LEU A 179 19.26 3.93 19.04
CA LEU A 179 20.16 2.80 19.29
C LEU A 179 21.38 2.72 18.34
N HIS A 180 21.38 3.41 17.20
CA HIS A 180 22.53 3.47 16.28
C HIS A 180 23.20 4.85 16.15
N ASN A 181 22.73 5.87 16.89
CA ASN A 181 23.35 7.21 16.91
C ASN A 181 24.45 7.34 17.98
N LEU A 182 24.85 6.26 18.64
CA LEU A 182 26.02 6.26 19.52
C LEU A 182 27.28 5.97 18.69
N PRO A 183 28.35 6.79 18.78
CA PRO A 183 29.64 6.38 18.26
C PRO A 183 30.03 5.09 18.97
N VAL A 184 30.35 4.05 18.20
CA VAL A 184 30.87 2.79 18.72
C VAL A 184 32.18 3.10 19.43
N THR A 185 32.11 3.27 20.75
CA THR A 185 33.26 3.23 21.64
C THR A 185 33.16 1.94 22.41
N PRO A 186 34.20 1.09 22.38
CA PRO A 186 34.23 -0.13 23.16
C PRO A 186 34.60 0.30 24.57
N ASP A 187 33.61 0.49 25.43
CA ASP A 187 33.69 0.10 26.83
C ASP A 187 32.46 0.59 27.61
N ALA A 188 32.01 -0.30 28.48
CA ALA A 188 31.47 -0.06 29.82
C ALA A 188 30.12 -0.74 30.07
N LYS A 189 30.26 -1.78 30.88
CA LYS A 189 29.31 -2.27 31.88
C LYS A 189 28.55 -1.12 32.56
N ASN A 190 27.32 -1.44 32.94
CA ASN A 190 26.42 -0.75 33.87
C ASN A 190 25.55 0.36 33.26
N GLN A 191 24.28 0.04 33.04
CA GLN A 191 23.23 1.04 32.86
C GLN A 191 22.14 0.86 33.91
N THR A 192 22.20 1.74 34.91
CA THR A 192 21.22 1.97 35.96
C THR A 192 20.06 2.82 35.45
N CYS A 193 18.89 2.59 36.04
CA CYS A 193 17.61 3.24 35.77
C CYS A 193 17.69 4.78 35.85
N VAL A 194 17.04 5.48 34.89
CA VAL A 194 16.79 6.93 34.98
C VAL A 194 15.30 7.21 34.77
N ASN A 195 14.74 7.98 35.70
CA ASN A 195 13.33 8.38 35.81
C ASN A 195 12.87 9.37 34.70
N PRO A 196 11.55 9.49 34.45
CA PRO A 196 11.04 10.17 33.27
C PRO A 196 10.67 11.63 33.54
N THR A 197 11.32 12.56 32.84
CA THR A 197 10.76 13.89 32.57
C THR A 197 9.95 13.89 31.28
N SER A 198 8.96 14.80 31.27
CA SER A 198 7.87 14.94 30.32
C SER A 198 8.33 15.21 28.89
N ASP A 199 7.78 14.47 27.93
CA ASP A 199 7.38 15.00 26.62
C ASP A 199 6.32 14.07 26.02
N SER A 200 5.11 14.61 25.84
CA SER A 200 3.96 13.94 25.24
C SER A 200 3.67 14.62 23.91
N PHE A 201 3.77 13.89 22.81
CA PHE A 201 3.37 14.35 21.48
C PHE A 201 2.19 13.51 20.98
N ASP A 202 1.13 14.19 20.53
CA ASP A 202 -0.12 13.58 20.08
C ASP A 202 0.03 12.99 18.66
N SER A 203 0.07 11.66 18.53
CA SER A 203 0.09 10.97 17.24
C SER A 203 -1.23 10.28 16.93
N TYR A 204 -1.77 10.50 15.73
CA TYR A 204 -3.05 9.97 15.27
C TYR A 204 -2.91 8.59 14.61
N ALA A 205 -3.40 7.52 15.24
CA ALA A 205 -3.64 6.25 14.58
C ALA A 205 -5.14 5.92 14.65
N ARG A 206 -5.78 5.70 13.48
CA ARG A 206 -7.18 5.22 13.38
C ARG A 206 -7.19 3.69 13.49
N PHE A 207 -8.27 3.06 13.93
CA PHE A 207 -8.33 1.60 13.97
C PHE A 207 -9.65 1.12 13.38
N ILE A 208 -9.61 0.11 12.51
CA ILE A 208 -10.76 -0.57 11.93
C ILE A 208 -10.91 -1.89 12.71
N PRO A 209 -11.92 -2.06 13.56
CA PRO A 209 -12.18 -3.35 14.17
C PRO A 209 -12.91 -4.27 13.18
N GLY A 210 -12.44 -5.51 13.05
CA GLY A 210 -13.17 -6.61 12.43
C GLY A 210 -14.20 -7.19 13.40
N ASN A 211 -15.37 -7.56 12.89
CA ASN A 211 -16.47 -8.17 13.62
C ASN A 211 -16.08 -9.51 14.25
N ASN A 212 -16.50 -9.71 15.50
CA ASN A 212 -17.08 -10.95 16.03
C ASN A 212 -18.05 -10.59 17.16
#